data_AF-A0A356QMS9-F1
#
_entry.id   AF-A0A356QMS9-F1
#
_cell.length_a   1.000
_cell.length_b   1.000
_cell.length_c   1.000
_cell.angle_alpha   90.00
_cell.angle_beta   90.00
_cell.angle_gamma   90.00
#
_symmetry.space_group_name_H-M   'P 1'
#
loop_
_entity.id
_entity.type
_entity.pdbx_description
1 polymer ?
#
loop_
_entity_poly.entity_id
_entity_poly.type
_entity_poly.pdbx_seq_one_letter_code
_entity_poly.pdbx_strand_id
1 'polypeptide(L)'
;PSNGDFLAAVKRHAGDRTVLGSGDLFSAQACVSMLAHTGVDGVTIARGAIGNPWIFKQTQNLLNGHSAEDLQPPRILSQRDVLSEHFRLAVELHGEQLASRTMRKFAIKYAKLHPDSLTVRNAFIAAKNLDDWQAVLLKYYSQDGPGRDPSEDIDETIEE
;
A
#
# COMPACT_ATOMS: atom_id res chain seq x y z
N PRO A 1 13.72 -2.74 -14.25
CA PRO A 1 12.43 -2.17 -14.72
C PRO A 1 11.55 -3.25 -15.35
N SER A 2 10.24 -3.18 -15.14
CA SER A 2 9.27 -4.01 -15.87
C SER A 2 9.36 -3.76 -17.38
N ASN A 3 9.19 -4.81 -18.19
CA ASN A 3 9.18 -4.71 -19.65
C ASN A 3 7.76 -5.00 -20.17
N GLY A 4 6.98 -3.93 -20.35
CA GLY A 4 5.59 -4.02 -20.81
C GLY A 4 5.45 -4.62 -22.20
N ASP A 5 6.36 -4.30 -23.12
CA ASP A 5 6.29 -4.77 -24.52
C ASP A 5 6.49 -6.28 -24.62
N PHE A 6 7.43 -6.82 -23.84
CA PHE A 6 7.62 -8.26 -23.71
C PHE A 6 6.38 -8.93 -23.14
N LEU A 7 5.79 -8.37 -22.08
CA LEU A 7 4.58 -8.91 -21.47
C LEU A 7 3.38 -8.88 -22.45
N ALA A 8 3.25 -7.82 -23.24
CA ALA A 8 2.25 -7.74 -24.30
C ALA A 8 2.46 -8.81 -25.38
N ALA A 9 3.71 -9.07 -25.76
CA ALA A 9 4.05 -10.15 -26.69
C ALA A 9 3.72 -11.53 -26.10
N VAL A 10 3.99 -11.75 -24.82
CA VAL A 10 3.60 -12.97 -24.09
C VAL A 10 2.08 -13.13 -24.08
N LYS A 11 1.31 -12.08 -23.76
CA LYS A 11 -0.16 -12.16 -23.76
C LYS A 11 -0.71 -12.51 -25.14
N ARG A 12 -0.20 -11.89 -26.21
CA ARG A 12 -0.58 -12.24 -27.59
C ARG A 12 -0.27 -13.68 -27.93
N HIS A 13 0.88 -14.19 -27.51
CA HIS A 13 1.28 -15.58 -27.75
C HIS A 13 0.44 -16.58 -26.93
N ALA A 14 0.04 -16.21 -25.71
CA ALA A 14 -0.72 -17.07 -24.80
C ALA A 14 -2.16 -17.33 -25.27
N GLY A 15 -2.73 -16.43 -26.10
CA GLY A 15 -4.10 -16.50 -26.59
C GLY A 15 -5.12 -16.35 -25.46
N ASP A 16 -6.08 -17.28 -25.40
CA ASP A 16 -7.17 -17.27 -24.43
C ASP A 16 -6.75 -17.67 -23.01
N ARG A 17 -5.48 -18.04 -22.80
CA ARG A 17 -4.97 -18.36 -21.47
C ARG A 17 -4.86 -17.09 -20.63
N THR A 18 -5.17 -17.23 -19.34
CA THR A 18 -5.00 -16.17 -18.35
C THR A 18 -3.53 -15.87 -18.12
N VAL A 19 -3.15 -14.61 -18.28
CA VAL A 19 -1.83 -14.05 -17.98
C VAL A 19 -2.04 -12.88 -17.03
N LEU A 20 -1.31 -12.88 -15.91
CA LEU A 20 -1.30 -11.78 -14.97
C LEU A 20 -0.01 -10.97 -15.11
N GLY A 21 -0.15 -9.66 -15.25
CA GLY A 21 0.97 -8.73 -15.29
C GLY A 21 1.54 -8.43 -13.90
N SER A 22 2.84 -8.28 -13.81
CA SER A 22 3.53 -7.91 -12.58
C SER A 22 4.74 -7.04 -12.88
N GLY A 23 5.13 -6.22 -11.91
CA GLY A 23 6.31 -5.37 -11.97
C GLY A 23 5.97 -3.88 -11.87
N ASP A 24 6.66 -3.19 -10.96
CA ASP A 24 6.62 -1.73 -10.76
C ASP A 24 5.21 -1.10 -10.63
N LEU A 25 4.26 -1.85 -10.07
CA LEU A 25 2.92 -1.38 -9.76
C LEU A 25 2.86 -0.71 -8.39
N PHE A 26 3.07 0.61 -8.36
CA PHE A 26 3.09 1.44 -7.14
C PHE A 26 1.90 2.39 -7.00
N SER A 27 1.06 2.50 -8.03
CA SER A 27 -0.17 3.31 -8.01
C SER A 27 -1.30 2.59 -8.76
N ALA A 28 -2.54 3.02 -8.51
CA ALA A 28 -3.71 2.53 -9.23
C ALA A 28 -3.60 2.84 -10.73
N GLN A 29 -3.07 4.01 -11.08
CA GLN A 29 -2.81 4.43 -12.45
C GLN A 29 -1.79 3.51 -13.13
N ALA A 30 -0.69 3.15 -12.44
CA ALA A 30 0.28 2.19 -12.98
C ALA A 30 -0.36 0.82 -13.27
N CYS A 31 -1.29 0.37 -12.41
CA CYS A 31 -2.03 -0.87 -12.61
C CYS A 31 -2.93 -0.80 -13.87
N VAL A 32 -3.70 0.28 -14.02
CA VAL A 32 -4.57 0.49 -15.18
C VAL A 32 -3.75 0.63 -16.46
N SER A 33 -2.65 1.37 -16.43
CA SER A 33 -1.74 1.51 -17.56
C SER A 33 -1.13 0.18 -17.99
N MET A 34 -0.74 -0.68 -17.04
CA MET A 34 -0.22 -2.03 -17.37
C MET A 34 -1.29 -2.89 -18.07
N LEU A 35 -2.52 -2.88 -17.56
CA LEU A 35 -3.65 -3.59 -18.19
C LEU A 35 -3.90 -3.09 -19.61
N ALA A 36 -3.99 -1.77 -19.79
CA ALA A 36 -4.25 -1.14 -21.08
C ALA A 36 -3.12 -1.37 -22.10
N HIS A 37 -1.86 -1.25 -21.67
CA HIS A 37 -0.70 -1.40 -22.55
C HIS A 37 -0.47 -2.84 -23.01
N THR A 38 -0.65 -3.80 -22.10
CA THR A 38 -0.24 -5.19 -22.35
C THR A 38 -1.37 -6.12 -22.72
N GLY A 39 -2.62 -5.75 -22.41
CA GLY A 39 -3.81 -6.58 -22.62
C GLY A 39 -3.87 -7.82 -21.72
N VAL A 40 -3.04 -7.90 -20.67
CA VAL A 40 -3.09 -8.97 -19.67
C VAL A 40 -4.44 -8.98 -18.93
N ASP A 41 -4.85 -10.16 -18.46
CA ASP A 41 -6.19 -10.39 -17.90
C ASP A 41 -6.34 -9.83 -16.47
N GLY A 42 -5.23 -9.50 -15.83
CA GLY A 42 -5.17 -8.95 -14.48
C GLY A 42 -3.75 -8.54 -14.11
N VAL A 43 -3.61 -7.93 -12.94
CA VAL A 43 -2.30 -7.54 -12.39
C VAL A 43 -2.11 -8.05 -10.98
N THR A 44 -0.88 -8.38 -10.62
CA THR A 44 -0.48 -8.73 -9.26
C THR A 44 0.32 -7.59 -8.63
N ILE A 45 -0.16 -7.06 -7.52
CA ILE A 45 0.48 -5.93 -6.81
C ILE A 45 1.25 -6.49 -5.62
N ALA A 46 2.58 -6.33 -5.63
CA ALA A 46 3.45 -6.77 -4.54
C ALA A 46 3.93 -5.57 -3.70
N ARG A 47 5.10 -5.01 -4.02
CA ARG A 47 5.71 -3.91 -3.24
C ARG A 47 4.79 -2.69 -3.07
N GLY A 48 4.00 -2.34 -4.09
CA GLY A 48 3.06 -1.22 -4.03
C GLY A 48 1.90 -1.40 -3.04
N ALA A 49 1.60 -2.63 -2.60
CA ALA A 49 0.57 -2.88 -1.59
C ALA A 49 1.11 -2.81 -0.14
N ILE A 50 2.43 -2.82 0.05
CA ILE A 50 3.05 -2.82 1.38
C ILE A 50 2.83 -1.45 2.05
N GLY A 51 1.95 -1.42 3.05
CA GLY A 51 1.55 -0.17 3.71
C GLY A 51 0.53 0.65 2.92
N ASN A 52 0.07 0.15 1.76
CA ASN A 52 -0.98 0.75 0.94
C ASN A 52 -1.96 -0.31 0.40
N PRO A 53 -2.71 -1.01 1.26
CA PRO A 53 -3.73 -1.97 0.81
C PRO A 53 -4.89 -1.31 0.03
N TRP A 54 -5.07 0.01 0.12
CA TRP A 54 -6.12 0.71 -0.63
C TRP A 54 -5.89 0.72 -2.14
N ILE A 55 -4.67 0.46 -2.61
CA ILE A 55 -4.33 0.39 -4.03
C ILE A 55 -5.23 -0.57 -4.82
N PHE A 56 -5.69 -1.67 -4.21
CA PHE A 56 -6.62 -2.61 -4.85
C PHE A 56 -7.98 -1.96 -5.13
N LYS A 57 -8.56 -1.30 -4.12
CA LYS A 57 -9.85 -0.61 -4.26
C LYS A 57 -9.75 0.59 -5.19
N GLN A 58 -8.65 1.35 -5.11
CA GLN A 58 -8.39 2.47 -6.01
C GLN A 58 -8.26 2.00 -7.47
N THR A 59 -7.53 0.90 -7.72
CA THR A 59 -7.43 0.29 -9.05
C THR A 59 -8.80 -0.15 -9.56
N GLN A 60 -9.60 -0.80 -8.73
CA GLN A 60 -10.97 -1.18 -9.10
C GLN A 60 -11.85 0.04 -9.41
N ASN A 61 -11.73 1.13 -8.65
CA ASN A 61 -12.51 2.33 -8.90
C ASN A 61 -12.19 2.92 -10.29
N LEU A 62 -10.92 3.00 -10.67
CA LEU A 62 -10.50 3.45 -12.01
C LEU A 62 -11.02 2.52 -13.12
N LEU A 63 -10.91 1.21 -12.93
CA LEU A 63 -11.41 0.23 -13.90
C LEU A 63 -12.94 0.31 -14.07
N ASN A 64 -13.66 0.78 -13.05
CA ASN A 64 -15.10 1.01 -13.10
C ASN A 64 -15.49 2.43 -13.58
N GLY A 65 -14.54 3.21 -14.11
CA GLY A 65 -14.80 4.50 -14.74
C GLY A 65 -14.81 5.71 -13.79
N HIS A 66 -14.34 5.57 -12.55
CA HIS A 66 -14.10 6.75 -11.70
C HIS A 66 -12.87 7.51 -12.19
N SER A 67 -12.86 8.83 -11.98
CA SER A 67 -11.75 9.69 -12.36
C SER A 67 -10.55 9.49 -11.44
N ALA A 68 -9.33 9.68 -11.97
CA ALA A 68 -8.12 9.65 -11.16
C ALA A 68 -8.08 10.80 -10.14
N GLU A 69 -8.69 11.92 -10.48
CA GLU A 69 -8.86 13.12 -9.66
C GLU A 69 -9.76 12.85 -8.43
N ASP A 70 -10.63 11.85 -8.51
CA ASP A 70 -11.51 11.43 -7.41
C ASP A 70 -10.82 10.48 -6.43
N LEU A 71 -9.64 9.95 -6.78
CA LEU A 71 -8.89 9.06 -5.90
C LEU A 71 -8.24 9.86 -4.76
N GLN A 72 -8.94 9.89 -3.64
CA GLN A 72 -8.43 10.50 -2.42
C GLN A 72 -7.49 9.51 -1.67
N PRO A 73 -6.42 10.02 -1.04
CA PRO A 73 -5.66 9.24 -0.07
C PRO A 73 -6.57 8.73 1.06
N PRO A 74 -6.25 7.57 1.67
CA PRO A 74 -7.05 7.05 2.78
C PRO A 74 -7.03 8.04 3.94
N ARG A 75 -8.21 8.36 4.48
CA ARG A 75 -8.36 9.25 5.63
C ARG A 75 -7.73 8.65 6.89
N ILE A 76 -7.38 9.50 7.85
CA ILE A 76 -6.68 9.09 9.08
C ILE A 76 -7.41 7.96 9.82
N LEU A 77 -8.74 8.04 9.99
CA LEU A 77 -9.46 6.95 10.66
C LEU A 77 -9.48 5.65 9.85
N SER A 78 -9.56 5.74 8.51
CA SER A 78 -9.43 4.54 7.66
C SER A 78 -8.05 3.89 7.79
N GLN A 79 -6.99 4.71 7.86
CA GLN A 79 -5.65 4.22 8.12
C GLN A 79 -5.56 3.54 9.49
N ARG A 80 -6.16 4.13 10.54
CA ARG A 80 -6.21 3.55 11.89
C ARG A 80 -6.83 2.16 11.86
N ASP A 81 -7.99 2.03 11.24
CA ASP A 81 -8.79 0.81 11.28
C ASP A 81 -8.05 -0.33 10.57
N VAL A 82 -7.49 -0.05 9.38
CA VAL A 82 -6.68 -1.02 8.63
C VAL A 82 -5.39 -1.38 9.37
N LEU A 83 -4.70 -0.42 9.96
CA LEU A 83 -3.46 -0.67 10.70
C LEU A 83 -3.73 -1.50 11.97
N SER A 84 -4.82 -1.20 12.67
CA SER A 84 -5.27 -1.94 13.86
C SER A 84 -5.64 -3.38 13.51
N GLU A 85 -6.38 -3.57 12.41
CA GLU A 85 -6.76 -4.90 11.95
C GLU A 85 -5.55 -5.73 11.50
N HIS A 86 -4.63 -5.12 10.75
CA HIS A 86 -3.40 -5.79 10.35
C HIS A 86 -2.55 -6.20 11.57
N PHE A 87 -2.46 -5.33 12.59
CA PHE A 87 -1.78 -5.67 13.83
C PHE A 87 -2.48 -6.82 14.57
N ARG A 88 -3.81 -6.78 14.69
CA ARG A 88 -4.62 -7.84 15.31
C ARG A 88 -4.39 -9.19 14.65
N LEU A 89 -4.44 -9.24 13.31
CA LEU A 89 -4.16 -10.45 12.53
C LEU A 89 -2.73 -10.95 12.73
N ALA A 90 -1.74 -10.04 12.82
CA ALA A 90 -0.37 -10.42 13.10
C ALA A 90 -0.22 -11.04 14.50
N VAL A 91 -0.90 -10.48 15.51
CA VAL A 91 -0.92 -11.06 16.87
C VAL A 91 -1.58 -12.44 16.87
N GLU A 92 -2.69 -12.60 16.14
CA GLU A 92 -3.39 -13.89 16.02
C GLU A 92 -2.50 -14.98 15.40
N LEU A 93 -1.72 -14.64 14.37
CA LEU A 93 -0.87 -15.60 13.66
C LEU A 93 0.48 -15.86 14.32
N HIS A 94 1.04 -14.88 15.03
CA HIS A 94 2.45 -14.91 15.44
C HIS A 94 2.67 -14.69 16.94
N GLY A 95 1.62 -14.36 17.69
CA GLY A 95 1.70 -13.92 19.08
C GLY A 95 2.20 -12.48 19.22
N GLU A 96 1.91 -11.88 20.37
CA GLU A 96 2.10 -10.45 20.62
C GLU A 96 3.55 -9.99 20.46
N GLN A 97 4.51 -10.71 21.05
CA GLN A 97 5.91 -10.30 21.01
C GLN A 97 6.47 -10.24 19.58
N LEU A 98 6.17 -11.27 18.77
CA LEU A 98 6.68 -11.32 17.41
C LEU A 98 5.96 -10.29 16.53
N ALA A 99 4.64 -10.19 16.64
CA ALA A 99 3.84 -9.20 15.93
C ALA A 99 4.30 -7.76 16.21
N SER A 100 4.50 -7.39 17.49
CA SER A 100 4.97 -6.06 17.90
C SER A 100 6.30 -5.69 17.24
N ARG A 101 7.20 -6.67 17.07
CA ARG A 101 8.51 -6.45 16.44
C ARG A 101 8.43 -6.40 14.92
N THR A 102 7.70 -7.32 14.30
CA THR A 102 7.66 -7.47 12.83
C THR A 102 6.75 -6.44 12.18
N MET A 103 5.69 -6.00 12.85
CA MET A 103 4.74 -5.02 12.32
C MET A 103 5.36 -3.64 12.10
N ARG A 104 6.47 -3.31 12.77
CA ARG A 104 7.17 -2.02 12.62
C ARG A 104 7.54 -1.73 11.17
N LYS A 105 7.99 -2.76 10.43
CA LYS A 105 8.37 -2.59 9.00
C LYS A 105 7.17 -2.20 8.13
N PHE A 106 5.97 -2.64 8.49
CA PHE A 106 4.73 -2.28 7.80
C PHE A 106 4.23 -0.91 8.26
N ALA A 107 4.25 -0.62 9.57
CA ALA A 107 3.87 0.68 10.11
C ALA A 107 4.70 1.83 9.53
N ILE A 108 6.00 1.64 9.31
CA ILE A 108 6.86 2.62 8.63
C ILE A 108 6.31 2.98 7.24
N LYS A 109 5.73 2.00 6.52
CA LYS A 109 5.15 2.22 5.19
C LYS A 109 3.75 2.86 5.27
N TYR A 110 2.91 2.46 6.23
CA TYR A 110 1.65 3.15 6.51
C TYR A 110 1.86 4.61 6.91
N ALA A 111 2.90 4.92 7.69
CA ALA A 111 3.21 6.27 8.14
C ALA A 111 3.43 7.25 6.98
N LYS A 112 3.88 6.78 5.79
CA LYS A 112 3.99 7.62 4.59
C LYS A 112 2.65 8.24 4.15
N LEU A 113 1.52 7.62 4.53
CA LEU A 113 0.17 8.11 4.23
C LEU A 113 -0.36 9.12 5.26
N HIS A 114 0.35 9.32 6.35
CA HIS A 114 -0.03 10.25 7.41
C HIS A 114 0.58 11.64 7.16
N PRO A 115 -0.14 12.77 7.34
CA PRO A 115 0.39 14.13 7.18
C PRO A 115 1.70 14.35 7.93
N ASP A 116 1.77 13.95 9.20
CA ASP A 116 2.99 13.97 10.03
C ASP A 116 3.90 12.72 9.87
N SER A 117 4.10 12.28 8.63
CA SER A 117 4.76 11.00 8.26
C SER A 117 6.02 10.67 9.08
N LEU A 118 6.98 11.60 9.18
CA LEU A 118 8.25 11.38 9.89
C LEU A 118 8.04 11.16 11.40
N THR A 119 7.17 11.95 12.03
CA THR A 119 6.87 11.85 13.45
C THR A 119 6.20 10.52 13.78
N VAL A 120 5.19 10.14 12.97
CA VAL A 120 4.46 8.88 13.14
C VAL A 120 5.36 7.67 12.88
N ARG A 121 6.20 7.72 11.84
CA ARG A 121 7.22 6.71 11.55
C ARG A 121 8.12 6.48 12.76
N ASN A 122 8.68 7.55 13.33
CA ASN A 122 9.58 7.45 14.47
C ASN A 122 8.88 6.89 15.71
N ALA A 123 7.60 7.25 15.93
CA ALA A 123 6.80 6.71 17.02
C ALA A 123 6.60 5.18 16.90
N PHE A 124 6.27 4.67 15.70
CA PHE A 124 6.17 3.22 15.48
C PHE A 124 7.51 2.49 15.57
N ILE A 125 8.62 3.12 15.17
CA ILE A 125 9.97 2.53 15.34
C ILE A 125 10.28 2.31 16.82
N ALA A 126 9.87 3.24 17.68
CA ALA A 126 10.10 3.20 19.12
C ALA A 126 9.19 2.22 19.87
N ALA A 127 8.05 1.81 19.28
CA ALA A 127 7.10 0.89 19.91
C ALA A 127 7.66 -0.53 20.06
N LYS A 128 7.49 -1.13 21.24
CA LYS A 128 8.06 -2.45 21.58
C LYS A 128 7.02 -3.53 21.88
N ASN A 129 5.83 -3.13 22.31
CA ASN A 129 4.74 -4.02 22.73
C ASN A 129 3.38 -3.48 22.27
N LEU A 130 2.30 -4.19 22.59
CA LEU A 130 0.95 -3.81 22.23
C LEU A 130 0.56 -2.43 22.79
N ASP A 131 0.90 -2.13 24.04
CA ASP A 131 0.54 -0.85 24.68
C ASP A 131 1.18 0.34 23.97
N ASP A 132 2.46 0.24 23.59
CA ASP A 132 3.14 1.28 22.80
C ASP A 132 2.44 1.49 21.46
N TRP A 133 2.06 0.41 20.78
CA TRP A 133 1.34 0.47 19.50
C TRP A 133 0.00 1.18 19.65
N GLN A 134 -0.78 0.84 20.66
CA GLN A 134 -2.04 1.51 20.96
C GLN A 134 -1.83 2.98 21.30
N ALA A 135 -0.77 3.32 22.04
CA ALA A 135 -0.43 4.70 22.36
C ALA A 135 -0.12 5.53 21.09
N VAL A 136 0.57 4.95 20.10
CA VAL A 136 0.80 5.61 18.80
C VAL A 136 -0.53 5.86 18.08
N LEU A 137 -1.41 4.86 18.02
CA LEU A 137 -2.74 5.01 17.38
C LEU A 137 -3.60 6.06 18.08
N LEU A 138 -3.65 6.07 19.42
CA LEU A 138 -4.40 7.06 20.20
C LEU A 138 -3.85 8.48 20.01
N LYS A 139 -2.53 8.62 19.89
CA LYS A 139 -1.90 9.93 19.76
C LYS A 139 -2.04 10.51 18.36
N TYR A 140 -1.80 9.72 17.33
CA TYR A 140 -1.69 10.23 15.94
C TYR A 140 -2.89 9.90 15.07
N TYR A 141 -3.70 8.91 15.44
CA TYR A 141 -4.84 8.45 14.64
C TYR A 141 -6.20 8.61 15.36
N SER A 142 -6.30 9.46 16.39
CA SER A 142 -7.54 9.64 17.16
C SER A 142 -8.57 10.56 16.51
N GLN A 143 -8.12 11.49 15.65
CA GLN A 143 -8.99 12.44 14.95
C GLN A 143 -9.00 12.14 13.46
N ASP A 144 -10.16 12.29 12.82
CA ASP A 144 -10.25 12.12 11.38
C ASP A 144 -9.70 13.33 10.63
N GLY A 145 -9.21 13.08 9.43
CA GLY A 145 -8.56 14.09 8.61
C GLY A 145 -8.12 13.53 7.26
N PRO A 146 -7.64 14.39 6.36
CA PRO A 146 -7.05 13.93 5.11
C PRO A 146 -5.79 13.10 5.38
N GLY A 147 -5.63 12.01 4.64
CA GLY A 147 -4.32 11.40 4.45
C GLY A 147 -3.51 12.15 3.40
N ARG A 148 -2.31 11.67 3.12
CA ARG A 148 -1.46 12.17 2.03
C ARG A 148 -1.14 11.07 1.03
N ASP A 149 -0.93 11.46 -0.22
CA ASP A 149 -0.45 10.55 -1.25
C ASP A 149 1.05 10.28 -1.01
N PRO A 150 1.50 9.01 -0.95
CA PRO A 150 2.90 8.70 -0.70
C PRO A 150 3.79 8.97 -1.92
N SER A 151 3.22 9.23 -3.11
CA SER A 151 3.98 9.62 -4.32
C SER A 151 4.58 11.02 -4.21
N GLU A 152 4.12 11.85 -3.25
CA GLU A 152 4.72 13.14 -2.95
C GLU A 152 6.06 13.03 -2.19
N ASP A 153 6.33 11.88 -1.54
CA ASP A 153 7.66 11.58 -1.02
C ASP A 153 8.52 11.06 -2.20
N ILE A 154 9.22 11.97 -2.86
CA ILE A 154 10.40 11.60 -3.66
C ILE A 154 11.33 10.87 -2.70
N ASP A 155 11.51 9.56 -2.89
CA ASP A 155 12.49 8.80 -2.13
C ASP A 155 13.88 9.37 -2.46
N GLU A 156 14.44 10.18 -1.56
CA GLU A 156 15.89 10.48 -1.47
C GLU A 156 16.72 9.21 -1.16
N THR A 157 16.12 8.02 -1.21
CA THR A 157 16.81 6.73 -1.13
C THR A 157 16.53 5.87 -2.36
N ILE A 158 16.86 6.41 -3.53
CA ILE A 158 17.69 5.62 -4.46
C ILE A 158 19.10 5.67 -3.87
N GLU A 159 19.50 4.67 -3.09
CA GLU A 159 20.90 4.23 -2.85
C GLU A 159 20.94 3.28 -1.65
N GLU A 160 20.87 1.97 -1.92
CA GLU A 160 21.96 0.97 -1.77
C GLU A 160 21.42 -0.44 -2.09
#